data_AF-A0A970WD23-F1
#
_entry.id   AF-A0A970WD23-F1
#
_cell.length_a   1.000
_cell.length_b   1.000
_cell.length_c   1.000
_cell.angle_alpha   90.00
_cell.angle_beta   90.00
_cell.angle_gamma   90.00
#
_symmetry.space_group_name_H-M   'P 1'
#
loop_
_entity.id
_entity.type
_entity.pdbx_description
1 polymer ?
#
loop_
_entity_poly.entity_id
_entity_poly.type
_entity_poly.pdbx_seq_one_letter_code
_entity_poly.pdbx_strand_id
1 'polypeptide(L)'
;MGQRPVSASVVLLLLVGALMLPVAISILFGLGRLLSAMGDTAGGSVLGWIALAAGILWSLDLIGLVLVQAINSLGNNNEQGRNE
;
A
#
# COMPACT_ATOMS: atom_id res chain seq x y z
N MET A 1 7.36 -26.12 -15.17
CA MET A 1 7.25 -25.13 -14.08
C MET A 1 7.25 -23.75 -14.71
N GLY A 2 6.06 -23.24 -15.07
CA GLY A 2 5.92 -21.94 -15.72
C GLY A 2 6.43 -20.84 -14.80
N GLN A 3 7.39 -20.06 -15.28
CA GLN A 3 7.96 -18.95 -14.52
C GLN A 3 6.87 -17.89 -14.39
N ARG A 4 6.22 -17.82 -13.21
CA ARG A 4 5.34 -16.70 -12.91
C ARG A 4 6.17 -15.43 -12.98
N PRO A 5 5.83 -14.46 -13.85
CA PRO A 5 6.63 -13.25 -14.06
C PRO A 5 6.74 -12.39 -12.79
N VAL A 6 5.83 -12.60 -11.83
CA VAL A 6 5.88 -11.97 -10.51
C VAL A 6 5.63 -13.02 -9.43
N SER A 7 6.49 -13.05 -8.41
CA SER A 7 6.34 -13.97 -7.27
C SER A 7 5.08 -13.65 -6.48
N ALA A 8 4.29 -14.69 -6.15
CA ALA A 8 3.08 -14.56 -5.33
C ALA A 8 3.37 -13.89 -3.97
N SER A 9 4.59 -14.03 -3.45
CA SER A 9 5.01 -13.37 -2.21
C SER A 9 5.09 -11.85 -2.34
N VAL A 10 5.42 -11.32 -3.51
CA VAL A 10 5.50 -9.86 -3.75
C VAL A 10 4.09 -9.28 -3.77
N VAL A 11 3.16 -9.93 -4.48
CA VAL A 11 1.74 -9.53 -4.52
C VAL A 11 1.12 -9.59 -3.13
N LEU A 12 1.40 -10.65 -2.37
CA LEU A 12 0.88 -10.82 -1.02
C LEU A 12 1.44 -9.75 -0.06
N LEU A 13 2.73 -9.45 -0.15
CA LEU A 13 3.37 -8.42 0.68
C LEU A 13 2.80 -7.02 0.39
N LEU A 14 2.66 -6.67 -0.89
CA LEU A 14 2.00 -5.43 -1.32
C LEU A 14 0.54 -5.39 -0.83
N LEU A 15 -0.22 -6.49 -0.96
CA LEU A 15 -1.61 -6.54 -0.50
C LEU A 15 -1.74 -6.36 1.02
N VAL A 16 -0.86 -6.99 1.80
CA VAL A 16 -0.79 -6.81 3.25
C VAL A 16 -0.44 -5.35 3.58
N GLY A 17 0.53 -4.76 2.88
CA GLY A 17 0.87 -3.34 2.98
C GLY A 17 -0.36 -2.45 2.75
N ALA A 18 -1.03 -2.63 1.61
CA ALA A 18 -2.23 -1.88 1.24
C ALA A 18 -3.38 -1.97 2.27
N LEU A 19 -3.49 -3.08 3.00
CA LEU A 19 -4.52 -3.28 4.03
C LEU A 19 -4.10 -2.75 5.42
N MET A 20 -2.82 -2.90 5.80
CA MET A 20 -2.32 -2.48 7.11
C MET A 20 -2.01 -0.98 7.21
N LEU A 21 -1.48 -0.37 6.14
CA LEU A 21 -1.15 1.06 6.10
C LEU A 21 -2.35 1.99 6.38
N PRO A 22 -3.56 1.80 5.82
CA PRO A 22 -4.70 2.69 6.12
C PRO A 22 -5.18 2.57 7.56
N VAL A 23 -5.02 1.39 8.17
CA VAL A 23 -5.27 1.19 9.60
C VAL A 23 -4.27 2.00 10.42
N ALA A 24 -2.97 1.92 10.09
CA ALA A 24 -1.93 2.70 10.75
C ALA A 24 -2.12 4.23 10.58
N ILE A 25 -2.50 4.69 9.39
CA ILE A 25 -2.81 6.10 9.12
C ILE A 25 -3.99 6.58 9.96
N SER A 26 -5.05 5.76 10.06
CA SER A 26 -6.23 6.10 10.88
C SER A 26 -5.88 6.22 12.37
N ILE A 27 -5.02 5.31 12.87
CA ILE A 27 -4.52 5.36 14.25
C ILE A 27 -3.67 6.62 14.47
N LEU A 28 -2.74 6.93 13.57
CA LEU A 28 -1.89 8.13 13.66
C LEU A 28 -2.73 9.42 13.67
N PHE A 29 -3.76 9.48 12.84
CA PHE A 29 -4.67 10.63 12.79
C PHE A 29 -5.49 10.76 14.08
N GLY A 30 -5.99 9.64 14.61
CA GLY A 30 -6.69 9.58 15.89
C GLY A 30 -5.80 10.01 17.06
N LEU A 31 -4.57 9.51 17.11
CA LEU A 31 -3.59 9.87 18.14
C LEU A 31 -3.19 11.35 18.05
N GLY A 32 -3.01 11.88 16.84
CA GLY A 32 -2.69 13.30 16.62
C GLY A 32 -3.81 14.23 17.12
N ARG A 33 -5.07 13.84 16.89
CA ARG A 33 -6.24 14.54 17.43
C ARG A 33 -6.30 14.47 18.96
N LEU A 34 -5.98 13.32 19.54
CA LEU A 34 -5.96 13.12 20.99
C LEU A 34 -4.87 13.98 21.66
N LEU A 35 -3.66 14.02 21.10
CA LEU A 35 -2.56 14.87 21.57
C LEU A 35 -2.93 16.36 21.52
N SER A 36 -3.52 16.81 20.41
CA SER A 36 -4.04 18.19 20.33
C SER A 36 -5.11 18.48 21.36
N ALA A 37 -6.01 17.52 21.66
CA ALA A 37 -7.03 17.67 22.70
C ALA A 37 -6.42 17.75 24.11
N MET A 38 -5.25 17.15 24.34
CA MET A 38 -4.49 17.26 25.59
C MET A 38 -3.66 18.54 25.71
N GLY A 39 -3.73 19.43 24.72
CA GLY A 39 -2.95 20.68 24.69
C GLY A 39 -1.56 20.53 24.07
N ASP A 40 -1.17 19.32 23.63
CA ASP A 40 0.06 19.08 22.87
C ASP A 40 -0.20 19.23 21.36
N THR A 41 -0.30 20.48 20.94
CA THR A 41 -0.51 20.86 19.53
C THR A 41 0.69 20.59 18.65
N ALA A 42 1.91 20.60 19.22
CA ALA A 42 3.14 20.28 18.52
C ALA A 42 3.19 18.78 18.18
N GLY A 43 2.96 17.91 19.17
CA GLY A 43 2.85 16.46 18.96
C GLY A 43 1.76 16.09 17.97
N GLY A 44 0.58 16.72 18.08
CA GLY A 44 -0.52 16.51 17.13
C GLY A 44 -0.17 16.88 15.69
N SER A 45 0.56 17.98 15.47
CA SER A 45 0.97 18.41 14.14
C SER A 45 2.00 17.46 13.52
N VAL A 46 2.98 16.99 14.30
CA VAL A 46 3.99 16.03 13.83
C VAL A 46 3.32 14.72 13.41
N LEU A 47 2.37 14.20 14.19
CA LEU A 47 1.62 13.00 13.82
C LEU A 47 0.77 13.21 12.55
N GLY A 48 0.24 14.42 12.33
CA GLY A 48 -0.42 14.79 11.08
C GLY A 48 0.50 14.69 9.86
N TRP A 49 1.72 15.23 9.96
CA TRP A 49 2.72 15.12 8.89
C TRP A 49 3.16 13.68 8.63
N ILE A 50 3.35 12.88 9.69
CA ILE A 50 3.69 11.46 9.57
C ILE A 50 2.53 10.68 8.91
N ALA A 51 1.28 10.96 9.30
CA ALA A 51 0.11 10.35 8.67
C ALA A 51 0.02 10.70 7.18
N LEU A 52 0.35 11.94 6.80
CA LEU A 52 0.40 12.38 5.40
C LEU A 52 1.50 11.64 4.62
N ALA A 53 2.70 11.54 5.18
CA ALA A 53 3.81 10.79 4.58
C ALA A 53 3.45 9.30 4.40
N ALA A 54 2.80 8.70 5.40
CA ALA A 54 2.30 7.32 5.33
C ALA A 54 1.21 7.17 4.24
N GLY A 55 0.33 8.16 4.06
CA GLY A 55 -0.66 8.17 2.98
C GLY A 55 -0.04 8.27 1.58
N ILE A 56 1.05 9.04 1.42
CA ILE A 56 1.80 9.09 0.16
C ILE A 56 2.44 7.72 -0.12
N LEU A 57 3.07 7.12 0.88
CA LEU A 57 3.68 5.79 0.75
C LEU A 57 2.64 4.73 0.40
N TRP A 58 1.45 4.79 1.01
CA TRP A 58 0.32 3.93 0.67
C TRP A 58 -0.16 4.13 -0.77
N SER A 59 -0.22 5.37 -1.26
CA SER A 59 -0.58 5.65 -2.65
C SER A 59 0.42 5.04 -3.64
N LEU A 60 1.72 5.09 -3.32
CA LEU A 60 2.76 4.44 -4.13
C LEU A 60 2.64 2.92 -4.11
N ASP A 61 2.32 2.32 -2.96
CA ASP A 61 2.07 0.88 -2.81
C ASP A 61 0.90 0.41 -3.70
N LEU A 62 -0.21 1.15 -3.71
CA LEU A 62 -1.36 0.86 -4.58
C LEU A 62 -1.01 0.95 -6.08
N ILE A 63 -0.22 1.93 -6.49
CA ILE A 63 0.25 2.04 -7.88
C ILE A 63 1.12 0.82 -8.23
N GLY A 64 1.99 0.40 -7.32
CA GLY A 64 2.80 -0.81 -7.46
C GLY A 64 1.94 -2.08 -7.63
N LEU A 65 0.89 -2.23 -6.83
CA LEU A 65 -0.08 -3.33 -6.95
C LEU A 65 -0.74 -3.37 -8.33
N VAL A 66 -1.21 -2.22 -8.82
CA VAL A 66 -1.85 -2.11 -10.13
C VAL A 66 -0.86 -2.48 -11.24
N LEU A 67 0.38 -2.00 -11.18
CA LEU A 67 1.41 -2.33 -12.17
C LEU A 67 1.74 -3.83 -12.17
N VAL A 68 1.93 -4.42 -10.99
CA VAL A 68 2.19 -5.86 -10.85
C VAL A 68 1.03 -6.68 -11.41
N GLN A 69 -0.22 -6.30 -11.11
CA GLN A 69 -1.41 -6.95 -11.66
C GLN A 69 -1.49 -6.82 -13.18
N ALA A 70 -1.17 -5.66 -13.74
CA ALA A 70 -1.16 -5.44 -15.19
C ALA A 70 -0.12 -6.32 -15.89
N ILE A 71 1.10 -6.40 -15.35
CA ILE A 71 2.16 -7.27 -15.88
C ILE A 71 1.75 -8.74 -15.82
N ASN A 72 1.17 -9.18 -14.69
CA ASN A 72 0.72 -10.55 -14.53
C ASN A 72 -0.43 -10.90 -15.51
N SER A 73 -1.35 -9.97 -15.75
CA SER A 73 -2.43 -10.14 -16.73
C SER A 73 -1.90 -10.25 -18.17
N LEU A 74 -0.97 -9.37 -18.56
CA LEU A 74 -0.34 -9.40 -19.89
C LEU A 74 0.49 -10.67 -20.11
N GLY A 75 1.25 -11.10 -19.11
CA GLY A 75 2.03 -12.33 -19.16
C GLY A 75 1.15 -13.57 -19.37
N ASN A 76 0.05 -13.67 -18.64
CA ASN A 76 -0.87 -14.81 -18.73
C ASN A 76 -1.60 -14.87 -20.09
N ASN A 77 -1.98 -13.73 -20.67
CA ASN A 77 -2.63 -13.69 -21.99
C ASN A 77 -1.70 -14.18 -23.12
N ASN A 78 -0.39 -13.89 -23.04
CA ASN A 78 0.58 -14.32 -24.04
C ASN A 78 0.86 -15.84 -23.99
N GLU A 79 0.78 -16.46 -22.82
CA GLU A 79 0.90 -17.93 -22.71
C GLU A 79 -0.34 -18.64 -23.27
N GLN A 80 -1.52 -18.04 -23.14
CA GLN A 80 -2.78 -18.64 -23.55
C GLN A 80 -2.96 -18.66 -25.08
N GLY A 81 -2.63 -17.56 -25.78
CA GLY A 81 -2.72 -17.50 -27.25
C GLY A 81 -1.65 -18.30 -28.02
N ARG A 82 -0.70 -18.94 -27.34
CA ARG A 82 0.31 -19.84 -27.95
C ARG A 82 -0.12 -21.32 -27.93
N ASN A 83 -1.19 -21.65 -27.21
CA ASN A 83 -1.73 -23.01 -27.11
C ASN A 83 -3.02 -23.20 -27.92
N GLU A 84 -3.42 -22.20 -28.71
CA GLU A 84 -4.48 -22.23 -29.71
C GLU A 84 -3.88 -22.37 -31.12
#